data_AF-W6W5V8-F1
#
_entry.id   AF-W6W5V8-F1
#
_cell.length_a   1.000
_cell.length_b   1.000
_cell.length_c   1.000
_cell.angle_alpha   90.00
_cell.angle_beta   90.00
_cell.angle_gamma   90.00
#
_symmetry.space_group_name_H-M   'P 1'
#
loop_
_entity.id
_entity.type
_entity.pdbx_description
1 polymer ?
#
loop_
_entity_poly.entity_id
_entity_poly.type
_entity_poly.pdbx_seq_one_letter_code
_entity_poly.pdbx_strand_id
1 'polypeptide(L)'
;MSNELAELRDIGWSIWDPIGLNTDTGPPEGAADEYDSYLLQARGMLHAGRSQGQVADFLMEIESEHMALGHGPDAHDRAMRTVQALQRVL
;
A
#
# COMPACT_ATOMS: atom_id res chain seq x y z
N MET A 1 -11.26 8.23 13.98
CA MET A 1 -10.21 7.97 12.97
C MET A 1 -9.73 9.31 12.47
N SER A 2 -8.42 9.56 12.43
CA SER A 2 -7.87 10.73 11.71
C SER A 2 -8.24 10.59 10.23
N ASN A 3 -8.66 11.68 9.59
CA ASN A 3 -9.02 11.70 8.16
C ASN A 3 -7.92 11.09 7.28
N GLU A 4 -6.68 11.29 7.71
CA GLU A 4 -5.46 10.80 7.09
C GLU A 4 -5.37 9.27 6.98
N LEU A 5 -5.67 8.52 8.06
CA LEU A 5 -5.58 7.06 8.03
C LEU A 5 -6.67 6.45 7.15
N ALA A 6 -7.84 7.08 7.10
CA ALA A 6 -8.92 6.64 6.22
C ALA A 6 -8.51 6.76 4.74
N GLU A 7 -7.91 7.88 4.33
CA GLU A 7 -7.42 8.08 2.95
C GLU A 7 -6.31 7.08 2.57
N LEU A 8 -5.40 6.79 3.50
CA LEU A 8 -4.37 5.76 3.28
C LEU A 8 -5.02 4.38 3.06
N ARG A 9 -5.98 4.00 3.90
CA ARG A 9 -6.70 2.73 3.78
C ARG A 9 -7.44 2.61 2.45
N ASP A 10 -8.12 3.67 2.03
CA ASP A 10 -8.81 3.69 0.74
C ASP A 10 -7.83 3.43 -0.41
N ILE A 11 -6.64 4.03 -0.38
CA ILE A 11 -5.56 3.77 -1.36
C ILE A 11 -5.07 2.32 -1.27
N GLY A 12 -4.83 1.82 -0.06
CA GLY A 12 -4.40 0.44 0.17
C GLY A 12 -5.36 -0.59 -0.42
N TRP A 13 -6.65 -0.47 -0.07
CA TRP A 13 -7.69 -1.39 -0.50
C TRP A 13 -8.08 -1.27 -1.97
N SER A 14 -7.95 -0.09 -2.58
CA SER A 14 -8.35 0.13 -3.98
C SER A 14 -7.24 -0.08 -5.01
N ILE A 15 -5.98 0.08 -4.61
CA ILE A 15 -4.84 0.04 -5.53
C ILE A 15 -3.87 -1.07 -5.16
N TRP A 16 -3.50 -1.17 -3.88
CA TRP A 16 -2.37 -2.00 -3.49
C TRP A 16 -2.74 -3.46 -3.26
N ASP A 17 -3.82 -3.74 -2.52
CA ASP A 17 -4.34 -5.05 -2.06
C ASP A 17 -3.69 -6.28 -2.74
N PRO A 18 -2.45 -6.64 -2.36
CA PRO A 18 -1.67 -7.63 -3.11
C PRO A 18 -2.13 -9.06 -2.78
N ILE A 19 -2.77 -9.24 -1.61
CA ILE A 19 -3.36 -10.52 -1.19
C ILE A 19 -4.72 -10.73 -1.87
N GLY A 20 -5.37 -9.67 -2.37
CA GLY A 20 -6.69 -9.74 -2.99
C GLY A 20 -7.78 -10.04 -1.98
N LEU A 21 -7.70 -9.45 -0.77
CA LEU A 21 -8.67 -9.65 0.29
C LEU A 21 -9.90 -8.74 0.15
N ASN A 22 -9.80 -7.67 -0.64
CA ASN A 22 -10.91 -6.75 -0.82
C ASN A 22 -12.03 -7.41 -1.64
N THR A 23 -13.27 -7.23 -1.19
CA THR A 23 -14.47 -7.76 -1.85
C THR A 23 -15.41 -6.62 -2.23
N ASP A 24 -16.51 -6.93 -2.93
CA ASP A 24 -17.57 -5.96 -3.23
C ASP A 24 -18.18 -5.32 -1.97
N THR A 25 -18.05 -5.99 -0.82
CA THR A 25 -18.49 -5.49 0.50
C THR A 25 -17.39 -4.84 1.33
N GLY A 26 -16.19 -4.68 0.75
CA GLY A 26 -15.01 -4.16 1.43
C GLY A 26 -14.11 -5.25 2.02
N PRO A 27 -13.12 -4.86 2.86
CA PRO A 27 -12.21 -5.79 3.50
C PRO A 27 -12.90 -6.62 4.59
N PRO A 28 -12.35 -7.80 4.95
CA PRO A 28 -12.85 -8.59 6.06
C PRO A 28 -12.85 -7.80 7.38
N GLU A 29 -13.85 -8.03 8.25
CA GLU A 29 -14.07 -7.28 9.49
C GLU A 29 -12.87 -7.33 10.47
N GLY A 30 -12.02 -8.36 10.37
CA GLY A 30 -10.79 -8.52 11.17
C GLY A 30 -9.49 -8.13 10.46
N ALA A 31 -9.56 -7.61 9.23
CA ALA A 31 -8.40 -7.30 8.42
C ALA A 31 -8.40 -5.84 7.93
N ALA A 32 -9.31 -4.98 8.40
CA ALA A 32 -9.46 -3.61 7.89
C ALA A 32 -8.20 -2.75 8.00
N ASP A 33 -7.29 -3.09 8.92
CA ASP A 33 -6.01 -2.45 9.21
C ASP A 33 -4.78 -3.23 8.67
N GLU A 34 -4.99 -4.31 7.91
CA GLU A 34 -3.94 -5.21 7.39
C GLU A 34 -2.79 -4.45 6.72
N TYR A 35 -3.11 -3.36 6.03
CA TYR A 35 -2.15 -2.58 5.24
C TYR A 35 -1.67 -1.30 5.92
N ASP A 36 -2.20 -0.93 7.10
CA ASP A 36 -1.98 0.37 7.71
C ASP A 36 -0.49 0.67 7.97
N SER A 37 0.22 -0.27 8.56
CA SER A 37 1.62 -0.10 8.95
C SER A 37 2.52 0.15 7.74
N TYR A 38 2.31 -0.59 6.66
CA TYR A 38 3.06 -0.46 5.42
C TYR A 38 2.76 0.86 4.72
N LEU A 39 1.49 1.28 4.67
CA LEU A 39 1.08 2.54 4.04
C LEU A 39 1.57 3.76 4.83
N LEU A 40 1.54 3.70 6.16
CA LEU A 40 2.12 4.73 7.02
C LEU A 40 3.64 4.83 6.82
N GLN A 41 4.33 3.69 6.71
CA GLN A 41 5.77 3.68 6.44
C GLN A 41 6.10 4.24 5.05
N ALA A 42 5.36 3.84 4.02
CA ALA A 42 5.52 4.36 2.65
C ALA A 42 5.29 5.88 2.60
N ARG A 43 4.25 6.37 3.28
CA ARG A 43 4.00 7.81 3.43
C ARG A 43 5.15 8.51 4.17
N GLY A 44 5.64 7.93 5.27
CA GLY A 44 6.78 8.44 6.01
C GLY A 44 8.05 8.55 5.15
N MET A 45 8.31 7.57 4.28
CA MET A 45 9.41 7.60 3.33
C MET A 45 9.27 8.75 2.32
N LEU A 46 8.05 9.01 1.82
CA LEU A 46 7.79 10.15 0.94
C LEU A 46 8.02 11.49 1.65
N HIS A 47 7.54 11.64 2.89
CA HIS A 47 7.82 12.84 3.70
C HIS A 47 9.32 13.05 3.95
N ALA A 48 10.09 11.95 4.05
CA ALA A 48 11.55 11.99 4.18
C ALA A 48 12.29 12.27 2.87
N GLY A 49 11.58 12.53 1.76
CA GLY A 49 12.17 12.85 0.46
C GLY A 49 12.72 11.66 -0.31
N ARG A 50 12.33 10.43 0.04
CA ARG A 50 12.65 9.24 -0.78
C ARG A 50 11.98 9.34 -2.15
N SER A 51 12.63 8.79 -3.18
CA SER A 51 12.07 8.79 -4.53
C SER A 51 10.89 7.81 -4.63
N GLN A 52 9.98 8.03 -5.60
CA GLN A 52 8.86 7.12 -5.83
C GLN A 52 9.32 5.66 -6.03
N GLY A 53 10.42 5.47 -6.79
CA GLY A 53 11.00 4.14 -7.01
C GLY A 53 11.46 3.48 -5.72
N GLN A 54 12.12 4.20 -4.81
CA GLN A 54 12.54 3.65 -3.52
C GLN A 54 11.36 3.24 -2.63
N VAL A 55 10.23 3.94 -2.73
CA VAL A 55 9.02 3.60 -1.97
C VAL A 55 8.28 2.42 -2.64
N ALA A 56 8.30 2.33 -3.97
CA ALA A 56 7.73 1.22 -4.71
C ALA A 56 8.51 -0.08 -4.45
N ASP A 57 9.85 -0.01 -4.45
CA ASP A 57 10.73 -1.13 -4.08
C ASP A 57 10.40 -1.64 -2.67
N PHE A 58 10.16 -0.73 -1.72
CA PHE A 58 9.73 -1.09 -0.37
C PHE A 58 8.39 -1.85 -0.37
N LEU A 59 7.37 -1.36 -1.09
CA LEU A 59 6.09 -2.06 -1.17
C LEU A 59 6.23 -3.44 -1.83
N MET A 60 7.06 -3.57 -2.86
CA MET A 60 7.36 -4.85 -3.49
C MET A 60 8.06 -5.83 -2.55
N GLU A 61 8.99 -5.35 -1.70
CA GLU A 61 9.63 -6.18 -0.66
C GLU A 61 8.61 -6.69 0.36
N ILE A 62 7.63 -5.86 0.74
CA ILE A 62 6.54 -6.33 1.60
C ILE A 62 5.72 -7.43 0.91
N GLU A 63 5.35 -7.24 -0.36
CA GLU A 63 4.61 -8.24 -1.12
C GLU A 63 5.38 -9.56 -1.25
N SER A 64 6.67 -9.50 -1.61
CA SER A 64 7.45 -10.69 -1.91
C SER A 64 7.92 -11.43 -0.66
N GLU A 65 8.43 -10.70 0.33
CA GLU A 65 9.11 -11.29 1.50
C GLU A 65 8.16 -11.42 2.70
N HIS A 66 7.42 -10.36 3.04
CA HIS A 66 6.57 -10.34 4.22
C HIS A 66 5.26 -11.10 4.00
N MET A 67 4.66 -10.95 2.82
CA MET A 67 3.42 -11.64 2.45
C MET A 67 3.67 -12.96 1.72
N ALA A 68 4.94 -13.28 1.41
CA ALA A 68 5.36 -14.51 0.73
C ALA A 68 4.65 -14.75 -0.62
N LEU A 69 4.26 -13.68 -1.33
CA LEU A 69 3.56 -13.76 -2.62
C LEU A 69 4.53 -13.90 -3.80
N GLY A 70 5.82 -13.67 -3.58
CA GLY A 70 6.83 -13.58 -4.64
C GLY A 70 6.63 -12.35 -5.53
N HIS A 71 7.32 -12.33 -6.66
CA HIS A 71 7.28 -11.19 -7.60
C HIS A 71 6.20 -11.44 -8.66
N GLY A 72 4.99 -10.94 -8.41
CA GLY A 72 3.91 -10.92 -9.39
C GLY A 72 4.29 -10.08 -10.62
N PRO A 73 3.80 -10.42 -11.83
CA PRO A 73 4.13 -9.69 -13.05
C PRO A 73 3.66 -8.23 -13.05
N ASP A 74 2.70 -7.88 -12.20
CA ASP A 74 2.14 -6.55 -12.04
C ASP A 74 2.55 -5.85 -10.72
N ALA A 75 3.37 -6.49 -9.89
CA ALA A 75 3.74 -6.00 -8.56
C ALA A 75 4.37 -4.61 -8.61
N HIS A 76 5.31 -4.39 -9.54
CA HIS A 76 5.94 -3.09 -9.71
C HIS A 76 4.96 -2.00 -10.14
N ASP A 77 4.10 -2.28 -11.12
CA ASP A 77 3.13 -1.29 -11.61
C ASP A 77 2.09 -0.95 -10.54
N ARG A 78 1.67 -1.95 -9.76
CA ARG A 78 0.77 -1.78 -8.62
C ARG A 78 1.42 -0.93 -7.54
N ALA A 79 2.63 -1.28 -7.10
CA ALA A 79 3.41 -0.51 -6.14
C ALA A 79 3.60 0.95 -6.58
N MET A 80 3.98 1.18 -7.84
CA MET A 80 4.14 2.54 -8.39
C MET A 80 2.84 3.33 -8.39
N ARG A 81 1.70 2.73 -8.74
CA ARG A 81 0.39 3.40 -8.68
C ARG A 81 0.01 3.75 -7.24
N THR A 82 0.26 2.85 -6.29
CA THR A 82 0.05 3.10 -4.86
C THR A 82 0.87 4.30 -4.40
N VAL A 83 2.17 4.32 -4.71
CA VAL A 83 3.07 5.43 -4.33
C VAL A 83 2.62 6.76 -4.94
N GLN A 84 2.21 6.76 -6.21
CA GLN A 84 1.68 7.96 -6.86
C GLN A 84 0.39 8.47 -6.19
N ALA A 85 -0.49 7.56 -5.75
CA ALA A 85 -1.70 7.92 -5.01
C ALA A 85 -1.36 8.48 -3.63
N LEU A 86 -0.47 7.81 -2.88
CA LEU A 86 0.02 8.28 -1.58
C LEU A 86 0.62 9.68 -1.68
N GLN A 87 1.40 9.96 -2.72
CA GLN A 87 2.03 11.26 -2.90
C GLN A 87 1.03 12.41 -3.12
N ARG A 88 -0.16 12.13 -3.65
CA ARG A 88 -1.20 13.13 -3.88
C ARG A 88 -1.94 13.54 -2.61
N VAL A 89 -1.86 12.73 -1.55
CA VAL A 89 -2.54 12.94 -0.26
C VAL A 89 -1.56 13.26 0.88
N LEU A 90 -0.33 13.67 0.53
CA LEU A 90 0.70 14.11 1.48
C LEU A 90 0.39 15.46 2.10
#